data_AF-A0A844HS85-F1
#
_entry.id   AF-A0A844HS85-F1
#
_cell.length_a   1.000
_cell.length_b   1.000
_cell.length_c   1.000
_cell.angle_alpha   90.00
_cell.angle_beta   90.00
_cell.angle_gamma   90.00
#
_symmetry.space_group_name_H-M   'P 1'
#
loop_
_entity.id
_entity.type
_entity.pdbx_description
1 polymer ?
#
loop_
_entity_poly.entity_id
_entity_poly.type
_entity_poly.pdbx_seq_one_letter_code
_entity_poly.pdbx_strand_id
1 'polypeptide(L)'
;MTSRGPYRRHSTPFKLQLCQDIRAGVIGRRDAQRTHQISANLIQLWLTQFDRGELNDEEAEASVLAEYETRIAALGRKVGQLTMELDLAKKTPRMPTANGSERSFVICGPEIAPSGGGAKP
;
A
#
# COMPACT_ATOMS: atom_id res chain seq x y z
N MET A 1 -7.69 -17.90 24.61
CA MET A 1 -6.43 -18.13 23.87
C MET A 1 -5.38 -17.24 24.51
N THR A 2 -4.45 -17.80 25.28
CA THR A 2 -3.39 -17.04 25.93
C THR A 2 -2.50 -16.40 24.86
N SER A 3 -2.41 -15.07 24.87
CA SER A 3 -1.48 -14.34 24.01
C SER A 3 -0.07 -14.87 24.31
N ARG A 4 0.55 -15.54 23.34
CA ARG A 4 1.94 -16.00 23.46
C ARG A 4 2.78 -14.79 23.81
N GLY A 5 3.47 -14.86 24.96
CA GLY A 5 4.33 -13.77 25.42
C GLY A 5 5.36 -13.37 24.36
N PRO A 6 5.97 -12.17 24.48
CA PRO A 6 6.90 -11.65 23.48
C PRO A 6 7.98 -12.69 23.17
N TYR A 7 8.04 -13.14 21.91
CA TYR A 7 9.07 -14.06 21.46
C TYR A 7 10.44 -13.41 21.66
N ARG A 8 11.39 -14.12 22.29
CA ARG A 8 12.80 -13.65 22.32
C ARG A 8 13.32 -13.59 20.89
N ARG A 9 13.65 -12.37 20.45
CA ARG A 9 14.30 -12.13 19.16
C ARG A 9 15.77 -11.83 19.40
N HIS A 10 16.61 -12.38 18.54
CA HIS A 10 18.05 -12.15 18.52
C HIS A 10 18.38 -11.38 17.25
N SER A 11 19.20 -10.35 17.35
CA SER A 11 19.63 -9.55 16.20
C SER A 11 20.45 -10.40 15.22
N THR A 12 20.31 -10.15 13.92
CA THR A 12 21.08 -10.82 12.86
C THR A 12 22.59 -10.65 13.00
N PRO A 13 23.18 -9.47 13.37
CA PRO A 13 24.61 -9.40 13.65
C PRO A 13 25.04 -10.33 14.78
N PHE A 14 24.20 -10.51 15.81
CA PHE A 14 24.47 -11.46 16.89
C PHE A 14 24.39 -12.92 16.40
N LYS A 15 23.37 -13.27 15.59
CA LYS A 15 23.24 -14.61 15.01
C LYS A 15 24.47 -14.95 14.14
N LEU A 16 24.93 -14.00 13.31
CA LEU A 16 26.10 -14.16 12.44
C LEU A 16 27.38 -14.37 13.24
N GLN A 17 27.65 -13.49 14.20
CA GLN A 17 28.84 -13.60 15.06
C GLN A 17 28.86 -14.95 15.78
N LEU A 18 27.73 -15.36 16.35
CA LEU A 18 27.62 -16.64 17.05
C LEU A 18 27.90 -17.83 16.12
N CYS A 19 27.37 -17.82 14.90
CA CYS A 19 27.61 -18.90 13.93
C CYS A 19 29.07 -18.93 13.49
N GLN A 20 29.69 -17.76 13.26
CA GLN A 20 31.11 -17.64 12.93
C GLN A 20 31.99 -18.16 14.07
N ASP A 21 31.74 -17.76 15.32
CA ASP A 21 32.52 -18.19 16.48
C ASP A 21 32.43 -19.70 16.72
N ILE A 22 31.25 -20.28 16.49
CA ILE A 22 31.04 -21.74 16.59
C ILE A 22 31.78 -22.48 15.46
N ARG A 23 31.77 -21.94 14.23
CA ARG A 23 32.46 -22.54 13.08
C ARG A 23 33.98 -22.39 13.14
N ALA A 24 34.46 -21.26 13.67
CA ALA A 24 35.86 -21.00 13.94
C ALA A 24 36.39 -21.79 15.16
N GLY A 25 35.50 -22.41 15.95
CA GLY A 25 35.85 -23.19 17.13
C GLY A 25 36.22 -22.36 18.35
N VAL A 26 35.97 -21.06 18.33
CA VAL A 26 36.22 -20.12 19.45
C VAL A 26 35.25 -20.39 20.59
N ILE A 27 34.00 -20.73 20.27
CA ILE A 27 32.95 -21.03 21.24
C ILE A 27 32.34 -22.40 20.93
N GLY A 28 32.32 -23.30 21.92
CA GLY A 28 31.63 -24.57 21.81
C GLY A 28 30.11 -24.39 21.81
N ARG A 29 29.38 -25.24 21.07
CA ARG A 29 27.90 -25.22 21.04
C ARG A 29 27.28 -25.26 22.45
N ARG A 30 27.88 -25.99 23.39
CA ARG A 30 27.41 -26.08 24.79
C ARG A 30 27.66 -24.79 25.58
N ASP A 31 28.76 -24.09 25.28
CA ASP A 31 29.10 -22.83 25.93
C ASP A 31 28.19 -21.71 25.42
N ALA A 32 27.92 -21.67 24.12
CA ALA A 32 26.94 -20.77 23.52
C ALA A 32 25.53 -20.92 24.15
N GLN A 33 25.10 -22.16 24.43
CA GLN A 33 23.83 -22.43 25.09
C GLN A 33 23.77 -21.85 26.50
N ARG A 34 24.85 -22.00 27.28
CA ARG A 34 24.90 -21.50 28.66
C ARG A 34 25.04 -19.99 28.73
N THR A 35 25.96 -19.43 27.96
CA THR A 35 26.28 -17.99 27.98
C THR A 35 25.12 -17.16 27.46
N HIS A 36 24.47 -17.59 26.39
CA HIS A 36 23.40 -16.82 25.75
C HIS A 36 21.98 -17.35 26.05
N GLN A 37 21.85 -18.42 26.84
CA GLN A 37 20.58 -19.10 27.14
C GLN A 37 19.79 -19.49 25.88
N ILE A 38 20.51 -19.94 24.85
CA ILE A 38 19.94 -20.32 23.56
C ILE A 38 19.77 -21.83 23.51
N SER A 39 18.65 -22.30 22.95
CA SER A 39 18.41 -23.73 22.82
C SER A 39 19.31 -24.37 21.77
N ALA A 40 19.65 -25.65 21.95
CA ALA A 40 20.42 -26.42 20.96
C ALA A 40 19.78 -26.39 19.58
N ASN A 41 18.45 -26.50 19.53
CA ASN A 41 17.69 -26.52 18.29
C ASN A 41 17.81 -25.19 17.53
N LEU A 42 17.77 -24.07 18.25
CA LEU A 42 17.89 -22.74 17.65
C LEU A 42 19.30 -22.49 17.09
N ILE A 43 20.34 -22.95 17.80
CA ILE A 43 21.72 -22.89 17.30
C ILE A 43 21.88 -23.76 16.04
N GLN A 44 21.30 -24.96 16.01
CA GLN A 44 21.35 -25.80 14.81
C GLN A 44 20.65 -25.15 13.63
N LEU A 45 19.46 -24.59 13.84
CA LEU A 45 18.73 -23.86 12.80
C LEU A 45 19.60 -22.73 12.21
N TRP A 46 20.17 -21.88 13.06
CA TRP A 46 21.02 -20.79 12.60
C TRP A 46 22.27 -21.28 11.88
N LEU A 47 22.93 -22.35 12.36
CA LEU A 47 24.06 -22.93 11.65
C LEU A 47 23.67 -23.48 10.28
N THR A 48 22.49 -24.09 10.15
CA THR A 48 22.00 -24.58 8.85
C THR A 48 21.65 -23.45 7.89
N GLN A 49 21.05 -22.35 8.38
CA GLN A 49 20.78 -21.16 7.58
C GLN A 49 22.07 -20.44 7.20
N PHE A 50 23.04 -20.36 8.12
CA PHE A 50 24.34 -19.77 7.87
C PHE A 50 25.13 -20.52 6.79
N ASP A 51 25.13 -21.86 6.82
CA ASP A 51 25.75 -22.69 5.78
C ASP A 51 25.12 -22.50 4.40
N ARG A 52 23.83 -22.15 4.35
CA ARG A 52 23.09 -21.86 3.12
C ARG A 52 23.20 -20.41 2.66
N GLY A 53 23.69 -19.50 3.52
CA GLY A 53 23.70 -18.07 3.28
C GLY A 53 22.37 -17.34 3.52
N GLU A 54 21.36 -18.03 4.08
CA GLU A 54 19.98 -17.54 4.27
C GLU A 54 19.77 -16.83 5.61
N LEU A 55 20.80 -16.76 6.48
CA LEU A 55 20.66 -16.20 7.84
C LEU A 55 20.26 -14.70 7.85
N ASN A 56 20.44 -14.00 6.74
CA ASN A 56 20.11 -12.58 6.60
C ASN A 56 18.66 -12.31 6.19
N ASP A 57 17.94 -13.30 5.68
CA ASP A 57 16.63 -13.09 5.06
C ASP A 57 15.53 -12.84 6.12
N GLU A 58 15.61 -13.52 7.26
CA GLU A 58 14.59 -13.41 8.33
C GLU A 58 14.49 -12.01 8.97
N GLU A 59 15.58 -11.24 9.01
CA GLU A 59 15.58 -9.91 9.66
C GLU A 59 15.33 -8.77 8.67
N ALA A 60 15.69 -8.98 7.41
CA ALA A 60 15.20 -8.14 6.32
C ALA A 60 13.67 -8.17 6.28
N GLU A 61 13.04 -9.35 6.41
CA GLU A 61 11.58 -9.49 6.43
C GLU A 61 10.91 -8.73 7.59
N ALA A 62 11.51 -8.73 8.78
CA ALA A 62 10.90 -8.10 9.97
C ALA A 62 10.98 -6.57 9.97
N SER A 63 12.10 -5.97 9.51
CA SER A 63 12.19 -4.51 9.35
C SER A 63 11.31 -4.01 8.22
N VAL A 64 11.29 -4.75 7.11
CA VAL A 64 10.46 -4.44 5.95
C VAL A 64 8.97 -4.48 6.31
N LEU A 65 8.55 -5.38 7.21
CA LEU A 65 7.15 -5.45 7.66
C LEU A 65 6.71 -4.19 8.45
N ALA A 66 7.54 -3.67 9.34
CA ALA A 66 7.24 -2.45 10.09
C ALA A 66 7.17 -1.22 9.17
N GLU A 67 8.08 -1.13 8.20
CA GLU A 67 8.04 -0.08 7.17
C GLU A 67 6.78 -0.17 6.32
N TYR A 68 6.35 -1.38 5.94
CA TYR A 68 5.09 -1.58 5.23
C TYR A 68 3.87 -1.16 6.05
N GLU A 69 3.81 -1.46 7.35
CA GLU A 69 2.71 -1.03 8.23
C GLU A 69 2.61 0.50 8.29
N THR A 70 3.74 1.21 8.41
CA THR A 70 3.72 2.68 8.39
C THR A 70 3.22 3.25 7.06
N ARG A 71 3.60 2.61 5.95
CA ARG A 71 3.19 3.01 4.60
C ARG A 71 1.72 2.72 4.34
N ILE A 72 1.20 1.58 4.81
CA ILE A 72 -0.22 1.24 4.78
C ILE A 72 -1.03 2.28 5.56
N ALA A 73 -0.60 2.64 6.76
CA ALA A 73 -1.28 3.65 7.57
C ALA A 73 -1.25 5.04 6.91
N ALA A 74 -0.11 5.44 6.32
CA ALA A 74 0.02 6.70 5.60
C ALA A 74 -0.88 6.75 4.35
N LEU A 75 -0.94 5.66 3.58
CA LEU A 75 -1.81 5.55 2.42
C LEU A 75 -3.28 5.54 2.82
N GLY A 76 -3.66 4.82 3.88
CA GLY A 76 -5.03 4.82 4.40
C GLY A 76 -5.53 6.22 4.78
N ARG A 77 -4.68 7.03 5.43
CA ARG A 77 -5.00 8.44 5.73
C ARG A 77 -5.22 9.27 4.46
N LYS A 78 -4.36 9.13 3.45
CA LYS A 78 -4.50 9.85 2.17
C LYS A 78 -5.76 9.45 1.41
N VAL A 79 -6.11 8.16 1.39
CA VAL A 79 -7.34 7.67 0.75
C VAL A 79 -8.57 8.28 1.43
N GLY A 80 -8.59 8.34 2.77
CA GLY A 80 -9.67 8.99 3.52
C GLY A 80 -9.81 10.47 3.17
N GLN A 81 -8.70 11.21 3.12
CA GLN A 81 -8.68 12.62 2.73
C GLN A 81 -9.22 12.84 1.31
N LEU A 82 -8.70 12.10 0.33
CA LEU A 82 -9.13 12.22 -1.07
C LEU A 82 -10.62 11.86 -1.25
N THR A 83 -11.13 10.90 -0.47
CA THR A 83 -12.55 10.53 -0.51
C THR A 83 -13.44 11.68 -0.04
N MET A 84 -13.04 12.38 1.02
CA MET A 84 -13.76 13.55 1.53
C MET A 84 -13.70 14.72 0.55
N GLU A 85 -12.54 14.99 -0.05
CA GLU A 85 -12.38 16.03 -1.07
C GLU A 85 -13.26 15.75 -2.31
N LEU A 86 -13.34 14.49 -2.73
CA LEU A 86 -14.17 14.06 -3.85
C LEU A 86 -15.66 14.18 -3.53
N ASP A 87 -16.08 13.79 -2.32
CA ASP A 87 -17.47 13.96 -1.87
C ASP A 87 -17.86 15.45 -1.82
N LEU A 88 -16.96 16.32 -1.35
CA LEU A 88 -17.16 17.77 -1.36
C LEU A 88 -17.24 18.35 -2.78
N ALA A 89 -16.37 17.93 -3.68
CA ALA A 89 -16.37 18.35 -5.07
C ALA A 89 -17.63 17.89 -5.82
N LYS A 90 -18.15 16.69 -5.51
CA LYS A 90 -19.42 16.19 -6.04
C LYS A 90 -20.64 16.90 -5.46
N LYS A 91 -20.59 17.27 -4.18
CA LYS A 91 -21.69 17.97 -3.49
C LYS A 91 -21.74 19.46 -3.78
N THR A 92 -20.69 20.04 -4.35
CA THR A 92 -20.73 21.43 -4.84
C THR A 92 -21.73 21.49 -6.00
N PRO A 93 -22.87 22.19 -5.85
CA PRO A 93 -23.81 22.36 -6.95
C PRO A 93 -23.03 23.04 -8.07
N ARG A 94 -23.01 22.43 -9.26
CA ARG A 94 -22.52 23.08 -10.46
C ARG A 94 -23.27 24.42 -10.53
N MET A 95 -22.57 25.53 -10.31
CA MET A 95 -23.13 26.86 -10.49
C MET A 95 -23.90 26.82 -11.81
N PRO A 96 -25.21 27.12 -11.85
CA PRO A 96 -25.86 27.29 -13.14
C PRO A 96 -25.04 28.37 -13.82
N THR A 97 -24.41 28.02 -14.93
CA THR A 97 -23.76 28.99 -15.80
C THR A 97 -24.87 29.96 -16.18
N ALA A 98 -24.94 31.07 -15.46
CA ALA A 98 -25.53 32.26 -16.01
C ALA A 98 -24.81 32.49 -17.34
N ASN A 99 -25.58 32.76 -18.39
CA ASN A 99 -25.17 33.10 -19.75
C ASN A 99 -25.13 31.87 -20.69
N GLY A 100 -25.89 31.78 -21.78
CA GLY A 100 -26.47 32.86 -22.57
C GLY A 100 -27.98 32.76 -22.75
N SER A 101 -28.60 33.93 -22.77
CA SER A 101 -29.78 34.19 -23.61
C SER A 101 -29.42 33.83 -25.05
N GLU A 102 -29.57 32.56 -25.42
CA GLU A 102 -29.59 32.15 -26.81
C GLU A 102 -30.92 32.66 -27.38
N ARG A 103 -30.82 33.70 -28.20
CA ARG A 103 -31.93 34.17 -29.03
C ARG A 103 -32.57 32.96 -29.69
N SER A 104 -33.79 32.64 -29.30
CA SER A 104 -34.61 31.64 -29.96
C SER A 104 -34.86 32.12 -31.38
N PHE A 105 -34.03 31.71 -32.32
CA PHE A 105 -34.32 31.91 -33.73
C PHE A 105 -35.29 30.81 -34.14
N VAL A 106 -36.59 31.15 -34.09
CA VAL A 106 -37.62 30.41 -34.81
C VAL A 106 -37.24 30.48 -36.29
N ILE A 107 -36.77 29.37 -36.86
CA ILE A 107 -36.63 29.23 -38.30
C ILE A 107 -38.05 29.16 -38.86
N CYS A 108 -38.64 30.32 -39.11
CA CYS A 108 -39.83 30.40 -39.95
C CYS A 108 -39.34 30.23 -41.39
N GLY A 109 -39.71 29.11 -42.03
CA GLY A 109 -39.46 28.90 -43.45
C GLY A 109 -40.14 29.99 -44.28
N PRO A 110 -39.62 30.28 -45.49
CA PRO A 110 -40.14 31.36 -46.32
C PRO A 110 -41.64 31.20 -46.59
N GLU A 111 -42.34 32.34 -46.55
CA GLU A 111 -43.76 32.47 -46.83
C GLU A 111 -44.10 31.80 -48.17
N ILE A 112 -45.06 30.87 -48.16
CA ILE A 112 -45.52 30.20 -49.38
C ILE A 112 -46.13 31.30 -50.27
N ALA A 113 -45.48 31.57 -51.39
CA ALA A 113 -45.93 32.54 -52.37
C ALA A 113 -47.38 32.24 -52.81
N PRO A 114 -48.25 33.25 -52.93
CA PRO A 114 -49.61 33.06 -53.42
C PRO A 114 -49.54 32.55 -54.87
N SER A 115 -50.02 31.33 -55.08
CA SER A 115 -50.20 30.73 -56.40
C SER A 115 -51.24 31.55 -57.18
N GLY A 116 -50.75 32.45 -58.04
CA GLY A 116 -51.55 33.18 -59.01
C GLY A 116 -52.12 32.22 -60.04
N GLY A 117 -53.40 31.88 -59.90
CA GLY A 117 -54.12 31.00 -60.82
C GLY A 117 -55.59 31.35 -60.87
N GLY A 118 -55.90 32.53 -61.43
CA GLY A 118 -57.26 32.85 -61.82
C GLY A 118 -57.61 32.15 -63.14
N ALA A 119 -58.66 31.35 -63.13
CA ALA A 119 -59.49 31.07 -64.30
C ALA A 119 -60.90 30.62 -63.86
N LYS A 120 -61.88 31.50 -64.05
CA LYS A 120 -63.31 31.20 -64.24
C LYS A 120 -63.56 31.01 -65.75
N PRO A 121 -64.69 30.46 -66.24
CA PRO A 121 -65.97 30.18 -65.59
C PRO A 121 -66.34 28.70 -65.43
#